data_AF-A0A6P8YXG9-F1
#
_entry.id   AF-A0A6P8YXG9-F1
#
_cell.length_a   1.000
_cell.length_b   1.000
_cell.length_c   1.000
_cell.angle_alpha   90.00
_cell.angle_beta   90.00
_cell.angle_gamma   90.00
#
_symmetry.space_group_name_H-M   'P 1'
#
loop_
_entity.id
_entity.type
_entity.pdbx_description
1 polymer ?
#
loop_
_entity_poly.entity_id
_entity_poly.type
_entity_poly.pdbx_seq_one_letter_code
_entity_poly.pdbx_strand_id
1 'polypeptide(L)'
;MRCGGAPFRAMVVRAALVLAVLGACASRCACSPWNQDDVDRLRAWQERQDERLLMQQRGLEERQRLHDDLLLERLYQQTDGQLHRERQHDERQTERDERLNDHQRLRDDLQQDRQTEQSERQGHFQDIRDQHLDEHQQLHDELASDREREVEDLRRQREQLTDQTRRDRERTDREREREQQRREREQHRREQEREQEQRRVERERDLRDQRRRWRRDADAANATATDAVKSYEGSQLWRVQASEGDVANLQSLETNGVAQVWYSNATVWDLLVAAENQPHVSKLLADNKLAYTVVIADLQRAIAEENPALSEEELELTGRKGHRMTWQHYHRAADMAGWVDYLAKTYPDTCEAMVIGNSLEGRPLKVLHIKGKAGSPAMWIDGGIHAREWITSASVSYMVNELCENRDAYSSWLDKVDLYVLPLANPDGYEYSHQSDRMWRKNRRRGGGCDGIDLNRNFGYKWGGKGASPQPCQEIFRGSAAFSEPETNAIQNFVLSKKGSLKSYLSFHSYGQYVLYPWGYDRFVPPDHQDLQRVGTKMANAMRATSGLPYTVGSSAALLYPASGGSDDWAKGVAGMKYAFTIELRDTGRHGFVLPSSHILSSGKEVMAAVRTLAQEVALL
;
A
#
# COMPACT_ATOMS: atom_id res chain seq x y z
N MET A 1 -150.45 -54.94 -48.49
CA MET A 1 -150.31 -56.38 -48.81
C MET A 1 -150.03 -56.56 -50.30
N ARG A 2 -149.20 -57.54 -50.67
CA ARG A 2 -149.44 -58.39 -51.84
C ARG A 2 -149.48 -59.84 -51.30
N CYS A 3 -150.33 -60.69 -51.86
CA CYS A 3 -150.61 -62.02 -51.31
C CYS A 3 -149.90 -63.15 -52.09
N GLY A 4 -149.69 -64.28 -51.42
CA GLY A 4 -149.19 -65.53 -52.01
C GLY A 4 -148.49 -66.39 -50.94
N GLY A 5 -149.00 -67.56 -50.51
CA GLY A 5 -150.24 -68.23 -50.92
C GLY A 5 -150.80 -69.18 -49.83
N ALA A 6 -151.88 -69.90 -50.15
CA ALA A 6 -152.63 -70.81 -49.27
C ALA A 6 -152.31 -72.31 -49.62
N PRO A 7 -153.07 -73.38 -49.25
CA PRO A 7 -154.41 -73.51 -48.63
C PRO A 7 -154.47 -74.36 -47.33
N PHE A 8 -155.51 -74.32 -46.48
CA PHE A 8 -156.88 -74.92 -46.60
C PHE A 8 -157.69 -74.63 -45.27
N ARG A 9 -159.01 -74.82 -45.04
CA ARG A 9 -160.25 -75.14 -45.83
C ARG A 9 -161.53 -74.93 -44.94
N ALA A 10 -162.57 -74.24 -45.43
CA ALA A 10 -164.02 -74.32 -45.01
C ALA A 10 -164.44 -73.90 -43.55
N MET A 11 -165.69 -73.57 -43.15
CA MET A 11 -167.01 -73.14 -43.75
C MET A 11 -168.02 -72.79 -42.58
N VAL A 12 -169.20 -72.12 -42.69
CA VAL A 12 -169.75 -71.05 -43.59
C VAL A 12 -171.09 -70.46 -43.03
N VAL A 13 -171.29 -69.13 -43.13
CA VAL A 13 -172.56 -68.31 -43.26
C VAL A 13 -173.79 -68.42 -42.30
N ARG A 14 -174.17 -67.23 -41.75
CA ARG A 14 -175.51 -66.63 -41.39
C ARG A 14 -176.77 -67.46 -41.08
N ALA A 15 -177.63 -66.86 -40.25
CA ALA A 15 -179.09 -66.85 -40.46
C ALA A 15 -179.74 -65.49 -40.10
N ALA A 16 -180.90 -65.20 -40.69
CA ALA A 16 -181.85 -64.13 -40.33
C ALA A 16 -183.29 -64.66 -40.52
N LEU A 17 -184.31 -63.83 -40.30
CA LEU A 17 -185.72 -64.25 -40.29
C LEU A 17 -186.30 -64.64 -41.67
N VAL A 18 -187.27 -65.57 -41.63
CA VAL A 18 -188.37 -65.79 -42.59
C VAL A 18 -188.00 -66.12 -44.05
N LEU A 19 -187.89 -67.42 -44.32
CA LEU A 19 -188.64 -68.04 -45.44
C LEU A 19 -189.94 -68.61 -44.84
N ALA A 20 -191.09 -68.45 -45.48
CA ALA A 20 -191.63 -69.41 -46.46
C ALA A 20 -191.50 -70.87 -45.96
N VAL A 21 -192.52 -71.37 -45.27
CA VAL A 21 -193.69 -72.03 -45.89
C VAL A 21 -193.32 -73.39 -46.49
N LEU A 22 -193.64 -74.40 -45.70
CA LEU A 22 -193.95 -75.76 -46.13
C LEU A 22 -194.85 -75.74 -47.37
N GLY A 23 -194.43 -76.44 -48.43
CA GLY A 23 -195.38 -77.14 -49.29
C GLY A 23 -195.90 -78.41 -48.60
N ALA A 24 -196.63 -79.24 -49.36
CA ALA A 24 -197.08 -80.58 -48.95
C ALA A 24 -198.27 -80.67 -47.97
N CYS A 25 -199.33 -79.92 -48.24
CA CYS A 25 -200.68 -80.48 -48.31
C CYS A 25 -201.56 -79.56 -49.20
N ALA A 26 -202.57 -79.99 -49.95
CA ALA A 26 -202.93 -81.21 -50.67
C ALA A 26 -204.41 -81.00 -51.09
N SER A 27 -204.72 -81.16 -52.38
CA SER A 27 -206.08 -81.41 -52.93
C SER A 27 -207.30 -80.52 -52.56
N ARG A 28 -207.92 -79.97 -53.62
CA ARG A 28 -209.38 -79.88 -53.90
C ARG A 28 -210.40 -79.60 -52.77
N CYS A 29 -211.24 -78.58 -53.04
CA CYS A 29 -212.59 -78.30 -52.49
C CYS A 29 -212.70 -77.50 -51.16
N ALA A 30 -213.37 -76.33 -51.28
CA ALA A 30 -214.13 -75.57 -50.27
C ALA A 30 -213.47 -75.16 -48.93
N CYS A 31 -213.04 -73.88 -48.81
CA CYS A 31 -212.99 -73.11 -47.54
C CYS A 31 -212.78 -71.58 -47.78
N SER A 32 -212.63 -70.79 -46.71
CA SER A 32 -212.54 -69.30 -46.67
C SER A 32 -211.92 -68.85 -45.31
N PRO A 33 -211.58 -67.58 -44.98
CA PRO A 33 -211.76 -66.29 -45.69
C PRO A 33 -210.50 -65.35 -45.63
N TRP A 34 -210.70 -64.02 -45.55
CA TRP A 34 -209.75 -62.87 -45.52
C TRP A 34 -209.14 -62.43 -46.87
N ASN A 35 -208.74 -61.14 -46.94
CA ASN A 35 -208.92 -60.31 -48.14
C ASN A 35 -207.65 -59.55 -48.59
N GLN A 36 -207.67 -59.05 -49.83
CA GLN A 36 -206.50 -58.53 -50.56
C GLN A 36 -205.86 -57.26 -49.93
N ASP A 37 -206.68 -56.34 -49.41
CA ASP A 37 -206.26 -55.00 -48.95
C ASP A 37 -205.25 -55.03 -47.77
N ASP A 38 -205.25 -56.10 -46.99
CA ASP A 38 -204.35 -56.29 -45.83
C ASP A 38 -202.93 -56.70 -46.26
N VAL A 39 -202.78 -57.33 -47.43
CA VAL A 39 -201.48 -57.79 -47.97
C VAL A 39 -200.61 -56.60 -48.39
N ASP A 40 -201.22 -55.61 -49.03
CA ASP A 40 -200.49 -54.46 -49.60
C ASP A 40 -200.02 -53.48 -48.50
N ARG A 41 -200.73 -53.41 -47.37
CA ARG A 41 -200.33 -52.63 -46.19
C ARG A 41 -199.04 -53.14 -45.54
N LEU A 42 -198.78 -54.44 -45.58
CA LEU A 42 -197.56 -55.04 -45.02
C LEU A 42 -196.31 -54.73 -45.86
N ARG A 43 -196.40 -54.80 -47.19
CA ARG A 43 -195.26 -54.47 -48.08
C ARG A 43 -194.82 -53.01 -47.91
N ALA A 44 -195.78 -52.10 -47.91
CA ALA A 44 -195.54 -50.67 -47.72
C ALA A 44 -194.95 -50.31 -46.34
N TRP A 45 -194.96 -51.20 -45.34
CA TRP A 45 -194.23 -50.99 -44.09
C TRP A 45 -192.74 -51.34 -44.22
N GLN A 46 -192.43 -52.44 -44.92
CA GLN A 46 -191.08 -53.00 -44.99
C GLN A 46 -190.13 -52.16 -45.86
N GLU A 47 -190.58 -51.69 -47.01
CA GLU A 47 -189.78 -50.82 -47.92
C GLU A 47 -189.25 -49.56 -47.20
N ARG A 48 -190.03 -49.00 -46.27
CA ARG A 48 -189.68 -47.81 -45.47
C ARG A 48 -188.69 -48.06 -44.31
N GLN A 49 -188.30 -49.32 -44.07
CA GLN A 49 -187.18 -49.65 -43.17
C GLN A 49 -185.87 -49.82 -43.93
N ASP A 50 -185.89 -50.49 -45.09
CA ASP A 50 -184.70 -50.75 -45.89
C ASP A 50 -184.03 -49.46 -46.40
N GLU A 51 -184.82 -48.45 -46.80
CA GLU A 51 -184.30 -47.11 -47.15
C GLU A 51 -183.53 -46.43 -45.99
N ARG A 52 -183.97 -46.62 -44.74
CA ARG A 52 -183.32 -46.02 -43.57
C ARG A 52 -181.97 -46.66 -43.27
N LEU A 53 -181.85 -47.97 -43.47
CA LEU A 53 -180.61 -48.71 -43.27
C LEU A 53 -179.53 -48.28 -44.29
N LEU A 54 -179.94 -48.13 -45.56
CA LEU A 54 -179.09 -47.72 -46.67
C LEU A 54 -178.51 -46.30 -46.50
N MET A 55 -179.28 -45.37 -45.94
CA MET A 55 -178.80 -44.03 -45.58
C MET A 55 -177.73 -44.07 -44.48
N GLN A 56 -177.91 -44.91 -43.45
CA GLN A 56 -176.94 -44.99 -42.34
C GLN A 56 -175.60 -45.61 -42.75
N GLN A 57 -175.59 -46.60 -43.65
CA GLN A 57 -174.32 -47.22 -44.10
C GLN A 57 -173.43 -46.21 -44.85
N ARG A 58 -173.98 -45.45 -45.81
CA ARG A 58 -173.19 -44.46 -46.58
C ARG A 58 -172.56 -43.40 -45.68
N GLY A 59 -173.30 -42.92 -44.67
CA GLY A 59 -172.82 -41.94 -43.69
C GLY A 59 -171.80 -42.46 -42.67
N LEU A 60 -171.42 -43.74 -42.72
CA LEU A 60 -170.31 -44.33 -41.95
C LEU A 60 -169.08 -44.56 -42.85
N GLU A 61 -169.26 -45.12 -44.04
CA GLU A 61 -168.15 -45.40 -44.98
C GLU A 61 -167.37 -44.14 -45.38
N GLU A 62 -168.06 -43.02 -45.58
CA GLU A 62 -167.45 -41.73 -45.95
C GLU A 62 -166.65 -41.11 -44.78
N ARG A 63 -167.06 -41.34 -43.53
CA ARG A 63 -166.31 -40.91 -42.34
C ARG A 63 -165.08 -41.77 -42.05
N GLN A 64 -165.10 -43.05 -42.41
CA GLN A 64 -163.93 -43.92 -42.28
C GLN A 64 -162.79 -43.44 -43.20
N ARG A 65 -163.09 -43.14 -44.47
CA ARG A 65 -162.09 -42.66 -45.43
C ARG A 65 -161.35 -41.40 -44.97
N LEU A 66 -162.10 -40.39 -44.51
CA LEU A 66 -161.53 -39.12 -44.02
C LEU A 66 -160.67 -39.29 -42.75
N HIS A 67 -160.88 -40.36 -41.97
CA HIS A 67 -160.04 -40.68 -40.82
C HIS A 67 -158.71 -41.33 -41.25
N ASP A 68 -158.77 -42.26 -42.20
CA ASP A 68 -157.62 -43.03 -42.66
C ASP A 68 -156.61 -42.15 -43.44
N ASP A 69 -157.07 -41.20 -44.27
CA ASP A 69 -156.20 -40.26 -44.99
C ASP A 69 -155.43 -39.32 -44.02
N LEU A 70 -156.10 -38.79 -42.99
CA LEU A 70 -155.47 -37.91 -41.98
C LEU A 70 -154.44 -38.64 -41.10
N LEU A 71 -154.55 -39.96 -40.93
CA LEU A 71 -153.54 -40.77 -40.25
C LEU A 71 -152.28 -40.95 -41.11
N LEU A 72 -152.44 -41.09 -42.43
CA LEU A 72 -151.31 -41.27 -43.35
C LEU A 72 -150.41 -40.02 -43.41
N GLU A 73 -151.01 -38.83 -43.50
CA GLU A 73 -150.28 -37.57 -43.58
C GLU A 73 -149.51 -37.26 -42.29
N ARG A 74 -150.09 -37.56 -41.12
CA ARG A 74 -149.43 -37.39 -39.82
C ARG A 74 -148.23 -38.33 -39.63
N LEU A 75 -148.29 -39.55 -40.15
CA LEU A 75 -147.17 -40.50 -40.09
C LEU A 75 -145.97 -40.02 -40.93
N TYR A 76 -146.21 -39.49 -42.13
CA TYR A 76 -145.14 -39.00 -43.00
C TYR A 76 -144.31 -37.86 -42.38
N GLN A 77 -144.96 -36.93 -41.67
CA GLN A 77 -144.26 -35.81 -41.02
C GLN A 77 -143.42 -36.24 -39.80
N GLN A 78 -143.72 -37.38 -39.16
CA GLN A 78 -142.94 -37.86 -38.01
C GLN A 78 -141.63 -38.55 -38.41
N THR A 79 -141.62 -39.33 -39.49
CA THR A 79 -140.43 -40.11 -39.90
C THR A 79 -139.32 -39.26 -40.49
N ASP A 80 -139.63 -38.30 -41.36
CA ASP A 80 -138.63 -37.43 -41.99
C ASP A 80 -137.92 -36.54 -40.93
N GLY A 81 -138.70 -36.08 -39.95
CA GLY A 81 -138.21 -35.36 -38.77
C GLY A 81 -137.36 -36.17 -37.79
N GLN A 82 -137.22 -37.50 -37.94
CA GLN A 82 -136.22 -38.29 -37.20
C GLN A 82 -134.92 -38.44 -38.00
N LEU A 83 -135.00 -38.81 -39.27
CA LEU A 83 -133.82 -39.05 -40.13
C LEU A 83 -132.92 -37.81 -40.29
N HIS A 84 -133.47 -36.60 -40.18
CA HIS A 84 -132.65 -35.37 -40.20
C HIS A 84 -131.92 -35.08 -38.86
N ARG A 85 -132.42 -35.63 -37.73
CA ARG A 85 -131.78 -35.45 -36.41
C ARG A 85 -130.65 -36.45 -36.16
N GLU A 86 -130.74 -37.65 -36.69
CA GLU A 86 -129.69 -38.68 -36.55
C GLU A 86 -128.40 -38.27 -37.27
N ARG A 87 -128.47 -37.81 -38.54
CA ARG A 87 -127.27 -37.35 -39.27
C ARG A 87 -126.54 -36.20 -38.58
N GLN A 88 -127.30 -35.21 -38.08
CA GLN A 88 -126.75 -34.09 -37.32
C GLN A 88 -126.21 -34.48 -35.92
N HIS A 89 -126.40 -35.72 -35.47
CA HIS A 89 -125.79 -36.26 -34.26
C HIS A 89 -124.48 -36.98 -34.60
N ASP A 90 -124.48 -37.81 -35.65
CA ASP A 90 -123.30 -38.55 -36.10
C ASP A 90 -122.17 -37.62 -36.55
N GLU A 91 -122.46 -36.60 -37.36
CA GLU A 91 -121.49 -35.57 -37.78
C GLU A 91 -120.83 -34.89 -36.55
N ARG A 92 -121.61 -34.62 -35.50
CA ARG A 92 -121.14 -34.00 -34.25
C ARG A 92 -120.42 -34.96 -33.30
N GLN A 93 -120.57 -36.27 -33.46
CA GLN A 93 -119.68 -37.23 -32.82
C GLN A 93 -118.35 -37.35 -33.56
N THR A 94 -118.38 -37.46 -34.89
CA THR A 94 -117.14 -37.57 -35.69
C THR A 94 -116.20 -36.39 -35.44
N GLU A 95 -116.69 -35.13 -35.55
CA GLU A 95 -115.85 -33.95 -35.27
C GLU A 95 -115.36 -33.87 -33.80
N ARG A 96 -115.99 -34.59 -32.87
CA ARG A 96 -115.60 -34.59 -31.45
C ARG A 96 -114.53 -35.63 -31.17
N ASP A 97 -114.67 -36.81 -31.77
CA ASP A 97 -113.74 -37.92 -31.58
C ASP A 97 -112.44 -37.69 -32.39
N GLU A 98 -112.51 -37.01 -33.54
CA GLU A 98 -111.31 -36.48 -34.23
C GLU A 98 -110.58 -35.46 -33.35
N ARG A 99 -111.29 -34.46 -32.81
CA ARG A 99 -110.68 -33.44 -31.92
C ARG A 99 -110.12 -34.04 -30.62
N LEU A 100 -110.71 -35.10 -30.07
CA LEU A 100 -110.14 -35.82 -28.94
C LEU A 100 -108.84 -36.56 -29.32
N ASN A 101 -108.81 -37.24 -30.46
CA ASN A 101 -107.60 -37.92 -30.96
C ASN A 101 -106.46 -36.94 -31.23
N ASP A 102 -106.70 -35.82 -31.91
CA ASP A 102 -105.68 -34.81 -32.17
C ASP A 102 -105.18 -34.16 -30.87
N HIS A 103 -106.10 -33.85 -29.93
CA HIS A 103 -105.70 -33.28 -28.63
C HIS A 103 -104.92 -34.27 -27.76
N GLN A 104 -105.06 -35.58 -28.01
CA GLN A 104 -104.31 -36.64 -27.36
C GLN A 104 -102.93 -36.84 -28.01
N ARG A 105 -102.83 -36.84 -29.34
CA ARG A 105 -101.54 -36.80 -30.07
C ARG A 105 -100.69 -35.62 -29.64
N LEU A 106 -101.25 -34.40 -29.66
CA LEU A 106 -100.59 -33.19 -29.16
C LEU A 106 -100.14 -33.29 -27.69
N ARG A 107 -100.77 -34.15 -26.88
CA ARG A 107 -100.39 -34.37 -25.48
C ARG A 107 -99.23 -35.35 -25.36
N ASP A 108 -99.26 -36.42 -26.16
CA ASP A 108 -98.22 -37.43 -26.24
C ASP A 108 -96.94 -36.83 -26.86
N ASP A 109 -97.06 -36.05 -27.94
CA ASP A 109 -95.99 -35.23 -28.52
C ASP A 109 -95.40 -34.26 -27.47
N LEU A 110 -96.24 -33.48 -26.78
CA LEU A 110 -95.79 -32.58 -25.69
C LEU A 110 -95.32 -33.30 -24.41
N GLN A 111 -95.41 -34.62 -24.34
CA GLN A 111 -94.73 -35.44 -23.33
C GLN A 111 -93.41 -36.00 -23.85
N GLN A 112 -93.37 -36.42 -25.12
CA GLN A 112 -92.17 -36.92 -25.78
C GLN A 112 -91.14 -35.80 -25.98
N ASP A 113 -91.53 -34.62 -26.43
CA ASP A 113 -90.68 -33.41 -26.49
C ASP A 113 -90.12 -33.05 -25.12
N ARG A 114 -90.93 -33.17 -24.04
CA ARG A 114 -90.45 -32.91 -22.67
C ARG A 114 -89.51 -33.98 -22.14
N GLN A 115 -89.68 -35.24 -22.57
CA GLN A 115 -88.73 -36.30 -22.26
C GLN A 115 -87.42 -36.12 -23.04
N THR A 116 -87.49 -35.69 -24.30
CA THR A 116 -86.33 -35.30 -25.11
C THR A 116 -85.62 -34.11 -24.49
N GLU A 117 -86.30 -33.00 -24.17
CA GLU A 117 -85.72 -31.85 -23.47
C GLU A 117 -85.09 -32.24 -22.13
N GLN A 118 -85.72 -33.13 -21.34
CA GLN A 118 -85.13 -33.59 -20.08
C GLN A 118 -83.92 -34.48 -20.31
N SER A 119 -83.94 -35.36 -21.32
CA SER A 119 -82.81 -36.19 -21.71
C SER A 119 -81.64 -35.38 -22.24
N GLU A 120 -81.89 -34.38 -23.10
CA GLU A 120 -80.88 -33.46 -23.63
C GLU A 120 -80.33 -32.55 -22.54
N ARG A 121 -81.16 -32.02 -21.64
CA ARG A 121 -80.69 -31.22 -20.50
C ARG A 121 -79.91 -32.07 -19.50
N GLN A 122 -80.26 -33.33 -19.27
CA GLN A 122 -79.49 -34.25 -18.41
C GLN A 122 -78.17 -34.65 -19.06
N GLY A 123 -78.19 -35.00 -20.36
CA GLY A 123 -76.98 -35.27 -21.14
C GLY A 123 -76.04 -34.08 -21.14
N HIS A 124 -76.53 -32.87 -21.43
CA HIS A 124 -75.73 -31.65 -21.42
C HIS A 124 -75.23 -31.28 -20.01
N PHE A 125 -75.99 -31.54 -18.94
CA PHE A 125 -75.50 -31.39 -17.57
C PHE A 125 -74.42 -32.42 -17.21
N GLN A 126 -74.47 -33.63 -17.77
CA GLN A 126 -73.43 -34.64 -17.58
C GLN A 126 -72.19 -34.32 -18.43
N ASP A 127 -72.33 -33.94 -19.70
CA ASP A 127 -71.22 -33.47 -20.54
C ASP A 127 -70.51 -32.28 -19.88
N ILE A 128 -71.24 -31.26 -19.39
CA ILE A 128 -70.65 -30.12 -18.68
C ILE A 128 -69.98 -30.56 -17.37
N ARG A 129 -70.61 -31.45 -16.59
CA ARG A 129 -70.04 -31.90 -15.31
C ARG A 129 -68.81 -32.76 -15.50
N ASP A 130 -68.81 -33.63 -16.51
CA ASP A 130 -67.75 -34.58 -16.76
C ASP A 130 -66.60 -33.89 -17.52
N GLN A 131 -66.87 -32.90 -18.40
CA GLN A 131 -65.86 -31.95 -18.88
C GLN A 131 -65.23 -31.14 -17.74
N HIS A 132 -66.01 -30.57 -16.81
CA HIS A 132 -65.44 -29.87 -15.66
C HIS A 132 -64.72 -30.81 -14.68
N LEU A 133 -65.06 -32.10 -14.62
CA LEU A 133 -64.29 -33.09 -13.86
C LEU A 133 -62.95 -33.39 -14.54
N ASP A 134 -62.93 -33.56 -15.86
CA ASP A 134 -61.69 -33.77 -16.62
C ASP A 134 -60.80 -32.51 -16.63
N GLU A 135 -61.35 -31.30 -16.80
CA GLU A 135 -60.63 -30.03 -16.66
C GLU A 135 -60.07 -29.85 -15.24
N HIS A 136 -60.89 -30.10 -14.21
CA HIS A 136 -60.44 -29.99 -12.82
C HIS A 136 -59.41 -31.06 -12.48
N GLN A 137 -59.52 -32.28 -13.02
CA GLN A 137 -58.53 -33.34 -12.84
C GLN A 137 -57.21 -32.99 -13.55
N GLN A 138 -57.26 -32.52 -14.80
CA GLN A 138 -56.08 -32.01 -15.52
C GLN A 138 -55.41 -30.86 -14.78
N LEU A 139 -56.16 -29.85 -14.34
CA LEU A 139 -55.61 -28.74 -13.55
C LEU A 139 -55.03 -29.20 -12.21
N HIS A 140 -55.63 -30.20 -11.56
CA HIS A 140 -55.14 -30.73 -10.29
C HIS A 140 -53.89 -31.61 -10.47
N ASP A 141 -53.76 -32.31 -11.60
CA ASP A 141 -52.57 -33.10 -11.96
C ASP A 141 -51.43 -32.21 -12.51
N GLU A 142 -51.75 -31.13 -13.23
CA GLU A 142 -50.79 -30.06 -13.58
C GLU A 142 -50.28 -29.34 -12.32
N LEU A 143 -51.17 -28.95 -11.40
CA LEU A 143 -50.79 -28.36 -10.10
C LEU A 143 -50.01 -29.33 -9.21
N ALA A 144 -50.28 -30.65 -9.30
CA ALA A 144 -49.46 -31.65 -8.63
C ALA A 144 -48.07 -31.74 -9.28
N SER A 145 -47.99 -31.78 -10.61
CA SER A 145 -46.74 -31.84 -11.36
C SER A 145 -45.88 -30.57 -11.17
N ASP A 146 -46.49 -29.38 -11.13
CA ASP A 146 -45.78 -28.14 -10.82
C ASP A 146 -45.32 -28.06 -9.36
N ARG A 147 -46.10 -28.58 -8.40
CA ARG A 147 -45.63 -28.72 -7.01
C ARG A 147 -44.50 -29.73 -6.88
N GLU A 148 -44.50 -30.82 -7.63
CA GLU A 148 -43.38 -31.77 -7.66
C GLU A 148 -42.13 -31.13 -8.31
N ARG A 149 -42.29 -30.37 -9.40
CA ARG A 149 -41.23 -29.56 -10.01
C ARG A 149 -40.66 -28.53 -9.03
N GLU A 150 -41.52 -27.77 -8.35
CA GLU A 150 -41.13 -26.75 -7.36
C GLU A 150 -40.43 -27.40 -6.15
N VAL A 151 -40.93 -28.51 -5.62
CA VAL A 151 -40.30 -29.24 -4.50
C VAL A 151 -38.95 -29.82 -4.90
N GLU A 152 -38.79 -30.34 -6.11
CA GLU A 152 -37.52 -30.84 -6.63
C GLU A 152 -36.51 -29.72 -6.90
N ASP A 153 -36.92 -28.57 -7.45
CA ASP A 153 -36.03 -27.42 -7.62
C ASP A 153 -35.68 -26.74 -6.27
N LEU A 154 -36.61 -26.67 -5.31
CA LEU A 154 -36.31 -26.27 -3.93
C LEU A 154 -35.35 -27.26 -3.23
N ARG A 155 -35.47 -28.57 -3.53
CA ARG A 155 -34.53 -29.59 -3.07
C ARG A 155 -33.14 -29.38 -3.66
N ARG A 156 -33.04 -29.12 -4.97
CA ARG A 156 -31.77 -28.80 -5.65
C ARG A 156 -31.15 -27.51 -5.12
N GLN A 157 -31.94 -26.46 -4.92
CA GLN A 157 -31.46 -25.22 -4.28
C GLN A 157 -30.96 -25.48 -2.85
N ARG A 158 -31.67 -26.30 -2.07
CA ARG A 158 -31.24 -26.69 -0.72
C ARG A 158 -29.95 -27.51 -0.72
N GLU A 159 -29.78 -28.43 -1.67
CA GLU A 159 -28.56 -29.23 -1.83
C GLU A 159 -27.38 -28.35 -2.29
N GLN A 160 -27.60 -27.42 -3.24
CA GLN A 160 -26.61 -26.40 -3.64
C GLN A 160 -26.22 -25.48 -2.47
N LEU A 161 -27.19 -24.96 -1.70
CA LEU A 161 -26.94 -24.15 -0.51
C LEU A 161 -26.19 -24.94 0.59
N THR A 162 -26.48 -26.23 0.74
CA THR A 162 -25.80 -27.11 1.69
C THR A 162 -24.35 -27.35 1.26
N ASP A 163 -24.10 -27.63 -0.01
CA ASP A 163 -22.74 -27.84 -0.51
C ASP A 163 -21.92 -26.53 -0.58
N GLN A 164 -22.56 -25.39 -0.87
CA GLN A 164 -21.93 -24.08 -0.75
C GLN A 164 -21.59 -23.76 0.72
N THR A 165 -22.52 -23.99 1.66
CA THR A 165 -22.24 -23.86 3.11
C THR A 165 -21.09 -24.78 3.55
N ARG A 166 -20.97 -25.97 2.96
CA ARG A 166 -19.85 -26.89 3.20
C ARG A 166 -18.53 -26.32 2.66
N ARG A 167 -18.50 -25.84 1.41
CA ARG A 167 -17.33 -25.21 0.78
C ARG A 167 -16.87 -23.96 1.53
N ASP A 168 -17.80 -23.13 2.01
CA ASP A 168 -17.50 -21.92 2.76
C ASP A 168 -16.99 -22.22 4.18
N ARG A 169 -17.44 -23.32 4.80
CA ARG A 169 -16.83 -23.85 6.04
C ARG A 169 -15.42 -24.39 5.78
N GLU A 170 -15.25 -25.28 4.79
CA GLU A 170 -13.93 -25.81 4.39
C GLU A 170 -12.95 -24.68 4.04
N ARG A 171 -13.42 -23.60 3.43
CA ARG A 171 -12.65 -22.38 3.16
C ARG A 171 -12.29 -21.64 4.45
N THR A 172 -13.27 -21.37 5.32
CA THR A 172 -13.06 -20.68 6.59
C THR A 172 -12.05 -21.42 7.47
N ASP A 173 -12.12 -22.75 7.52
CA ASP A 173 -11.21 -23.56 8.32
C ASP A 173 -9.81 -23.64 7.69
N ARG A 174 -9.67 -23.70 6.36
CA ARG A 174 -8.37 -23.52 5.67
C ARG A 174 -7.78 -22.13 5.86
N GLU A 175 -8.60 -21.08 5.95
CA GLU A 175 -8.14 -19.72 6.25
C GLU A 175 -7.69 -19.60 7.72
N ARG A 176 -8.37 -20.26 8.66
CA ARG A 176 -7.93 -20.41 10.07
C ARG A 176 -6.63 -21.20 10.21
N GLU A 177 -6.48 -22.33 9.53
CA GLU A 177 -5.22 -23.09 9.50
C GLU A 177 -4.05 -22.25 8.98
N ARG A 178 -4.28 -21.47 7.91
CA ARG A 178 -3.28 -20.54 7.35
C ARG A 178 -2.95 -19.42 8.33
N GLU A 179 -3.92 -18.89 9.05
CA GLU A 179 -3.67 -17.87 10.06
C GLU A 179 -2.92 -18.43 11.28
N GLN A 180 -3.27 -19.64 11.74
CA GLN A 180 -2.55 -20.35 12.79
C GLN A 180 -1.10 -20.60 12.38
N GLN A 181 -0.85 -21.18 11.20
CA GLN A 181 0.51 -21.37 10.68
C GLN A 181 1.27 -20.04 10.52
N ARG A 182 0.58 -18.93 10.23
CA ARG A 182 1.21 -17.60 10.17
C ARG A 182 1.61 -17.12 11.57
N ARG A 183 0.74 -17.29 12.57
CA ARG A 183 1.02 -16.97 13.98
C ARG A 183 2.17 -17.81 14.54
N GLU A 184 2.20 -19.11 14.25
CA GLU A 184 3.29 -20.03 14.64
C GLU A 184 4.62 -19.63 13.99
N ARG A 185 4.64 -19.35 12.67
CA ARG A 185 5.84 -18.84 11.98
C ARG A 185 6.30 -17.50 12.54
N GLU A 186 5.38 -16.62 12.93
CA GLU A 186 5.73 -15.32 13.52
C GLU A 186 6.24 -15.45 14.97
N GLN A 187 5.69 -16.36 15.77
CA GLN A 187 6.23 -16.70 17.09
C GLN A 187 7.64 -17.27 16.97
N HIS A 188 7.85 -18.26 16.10
CA HIS A 188 9.17 -18.83 15.81
C HIS A 188 10.16 -17.77 15.30
N ARG A 189 9.73 -16.81 14.46
CA ARG A 189 10.58 -15.70 14.02
C ARG A 189 10.95 -14.77 15.18
N ARG A 190 9.99 -14.41 16.04
CA ARG A 190 10.22 -13.59 17.25
C ARG A 190 11.11 -14.31 18.27
N GLU A 191 11.07 -15.63 18.33
CA GLU A 191 11.94 -16.46 19.16
C GLU A 191 13.37 -16.52 18.60
N GLN A 192 13.53 -16.71 17.29
CA GLN A 192 14.83 -16.58 16.62
C GLN A 192 15.42 -15.16 16.73
N GLU A 193 14.60 -14.10 16.63
CA GLU A 193 15.02 -12.71 16.88
C GLU A 193 15.52 -12.54 18.32
N ARG A 194 14.84 -13.14 19.31
CA ARG A 194 15.27 -13.12 20.73
C ARG A 194 16.56 -13.91 20.97
N GLU A 195 16.71 -15.09 20.36
CA GLU A 195 17.97 -15.83 20.41
C GLU A 195 19.13 -15.05 19.77
N GLN A 196 18.90 -14.44 18.61
CA GLN A 196 19.92 -13.63 17.93
C GLN A 196 20.31 -12.41 18.76
N GLU A 197 19.34 -11.75 19.41
CA GLU A 197 19.58 -10.62 20.31
C GLU A 197 20.31 -11.05 21.59
N GLN A 198 19.95 -12.18 22.21
CA GLN A 198 20.70 -12.74 23.33
C GLN A 198 22.15 -13.06 22.93
N ARG A 199 22.34 -13.74 21.79
CA ARG A 199 23.67 -14.01 21.19
C ARG A 199 24.39 -12.73 20.74
N ARG A 200 23.71 -11.59 20.59
CA ARG A 200 24.33 -10.27 20.34
C ARG A 200 24.77 -9.64 21.65
N VAL A 201 23.91 -9.57 22.66
CA VAL A 201 24.20 -9.05 24.00
C VAL A 201 25.33 -9.84 24.67
N GLU A 202 25.35 -11.17 24.52
CA GLU A 202 26.41 -12.05 25.01
C GLU A 202 27.74 -11.78 24.28
N ARG A 203 27.74 -11.68 22.94
CA ARG A 203 28.95 -11.28 22.19
C ARG A 203 29.40 -9.86 22.49
N GLU A 204 28.50 -8.92 22.77
CA GLU A 204 28.87 -7.57 23.22
C GLU A 204 29.45 -7.58 24.64
N ARG A 205 28.98 -8.47 25.51
CA ARG A 205 29.59 -8.71 26.84
C ARG A 205 30.97 -9.32 26.70
N ASP A 206 31.14 -10.37 25.90
CA ASP A 206 32.44 -10.99 25.63
C ASP A 206 33.41 -10.00 24.97
N LEU A 207 32.94 -9.16 24.05
CA LEU A 207 33.74 -8.09 23.45
C LEU A 207 34.08 -6.98 24.46
N ARG A 208 33.20 -6.66 25.42
CA ARG A 208 33.52 -5.75 26.54
C ARG A 208 34.55 -6.37 27.48
N ASP A 209 34.46 -7.66 27.78
CA ASP A 209 35.40 -8.35 28.67
C ASP A 209 36.71 -8.75 27.97
N GLN A 210 36.72 -8.92 26.64
CA GLN A 210 37.93 -8.92 25.82
C GLN A 210 38.55 -7.52 25.81
N ARG A 211 37.79 -6.44 25.58
CA ARG A 211 38.30 -5.05 25.65
C ARG A 211 38.83 -4.68 27.04
N ARG A 212 38.26 -5.24 28.12
CA ARG A 212 38.78 -5.10 29.49
C ARG A 212 40.06 -5.90 29.73
N ARG A 213 40.20 -7.08 29.12
CA ARG A 213 41.45 -7.85 29.08
C ARG A 213 42.50 -7.10 28.26
N TRP A 214 42.25 -6.82 26.99
CA TRP A 214 43.09 -5.99 26.11
C TRP A 214 43.50 -4.65 26.74
N ARG A 215 42.64 -3.99 27.54
CA ARG A 215 43.07 -2.85 28.36
C ARG A 215 44.12 -3.25 29.38
N ARG A 216 43.83 -4.17 30.30
CA ARG A 216 44.84 -4.67 31.27
C ARG A 216 46.12 -5.15 30.60
N ASP A 217 46.02 -5.82 29.45
CA ASP A 217 47.14 -6.38 28.72
C ASP A 217 47.95 -5.28 28.00
N ALA A 218 47.31 -4.24 27.48
CA ALA A 218 47.96 -3.05 26.90
C ALA A 218 48.49 -2.07 27.97
N ASP A 219 47.79 -1.94 29.11
CA ASP A 219 48.22 -1.17 30.28
C ASP A 219 49.45 -1.86 30.92
N ALA A 220 49.46 -3.19 31.00
CA ALA A 220 50.61 -3.98 31.44
C ALA A 220 51.76 -3.99 30.40
N ALA A 221 51.46 -3.96 29.09
CA ALA A 221 52.49 -3.77 28.07
C ALA A 221 53.14 -2.37 28.17
N ASN A 222 52.32 -1.32 28.24
CA ASN A 222 52.78 0.07 28.46
C ASN A 222 53.64 0.19 29.73
N ALA A 223 53.28 -0.52 30.81
CA ALA A 223 54.04 -0.53 32.06
C ALA A 223 55.47 -1.11 31.96
N THR A 224 55.85 -1.70 30.81
CA THR A 224 57.21 -2.25 30.60
C THR A 224 58.14 -1.35 29.79
N ALA A 225 57.67 -0.22 29.23
CA ALA A 225 58.49 0.67 28.41
C ALA A 225 58.00 2.15 28.38
N THR A 226 57.73 2.75 29.54
CA THR A 226 57.48 4.21 29.61
C THR A 226 58.78 4.99 29.42
N ASP A 227 59.04 5.48 28.19
CA ASP A 227 60.00 6.57 27.94
C ASP A 227 59.65 7.74 28.90
N ALA A 228 60.62 8.16 29.72
CA ALA A 228 60.37 9.09 30.83
C ALA A 228 59.76 10.42 30.36
N VAL A 229 58.72 10.90 31.07
CA VAL A 229 58.03 12.14 30.71
C VAL A 229 58.99 13.31 30.82
N LYS A 230 59.21 14.01 29.71
CA LYS A 230 60.14 15.12 29.59
C LYS A 230 59.57 16.36 30.26
N SER A 231 60.20 16.78 31.35
CA SER A 231 59.88 18.03 32.01
C SER A 231 60.27 19.23 31.14
N TYR A 232 59.45 20.27 31.18
CA TYR A 232 59.70 21.60 30.63
C TYR A 232 59.78 22.67 31.72
N GLU A 233 60.00 22.26 32.97
CA GLU A 233 60.07 23.17 34.13
C GLU A 233 61.14 24.25 33.92
N GLY A 234 60.77 25.51 34.18
CA GLY A 234 61.64 26.67 33.94
C GLY A 234 61.96 26.98 32.46
N SER A 235 61.52 26.15 31.50
CA SER A 235 61.75 26.38 30.07
C SER A 235 60.87 27.50 29.53
N GLN A 236 61.40 28.28 28.59
CA GLN A 236 60.77 29.52 28.11
C GLN A 236 60.72 29.60 26.58
N LEU A 237 59.67 30.22 26.05
CA LEU A 237 59.59 30.61 24.64
C LEU A 237 60.03 32.08 24.49
N TRP A 238 61.10 32.32 23.73
CA TRP A 238 61.68 33.64 23.49
C TRP A 238 61.44 34.06 22.04
N ARG A 239 60.85 35.25 21.84
CA ARG A 239 60.69 35.86 20.52
C ARG A 239 61.84 36.83 20.26
N VAL A 240 62.74 36.45 19.37
CA VAL A 240 63.90 37.24 18.93
C VAL A 240 63.53 38.08 17.71
N GLN A 241 63.94 39.35 17.70
CA GLN A 241 63.94 40.19 16.50
C GLN A 241 65.29 40.03 15.78
N ALA A 242 65.25 39.69 14.51
CA ALA A 242 66.42 39.30 13.72
C ALA A 242 66.49 40.06 12.38
N SER A 243 67.68 40.08 11.78
CA SER A 243 67.90 40.47 10.38
C SER A 243 68.45 39.30 9.56
N GLU A 244 68.56 39.47 8.24
CA GLU A 244 69.04 38.42 7.33
C GLU A 244 70.50 37.98 7.62
N GLY A 245 71.30 38.83 8.28
CA GLY A 245 72.65 38.48 8.73
C GLY A 245 72.70 37.58 9.98
N ASP A 246 71.62 37.56 10.78
CA ASP A 246 71.58 36.88 12.08
C ASP A 246 71.12 35.42 11.98
N VAL A 247 70.51 35.06 10.83
CA VAL A 247 69.96 33.73 10.54
C VAL A 247 70.96 32.61 10.82
N ALA A 248 72.24 32.79 10.45
CA ALA A 248 73.28 31.79 10.70
C ALA A 248 73.56 31.56 12.19
N ASN A 249 73.53 32.63 13.01
CA ASN A 249 73.73 32.54 14.45
C ASN A 249 72.54 31.85 15.12
N LEU A 250 71.31 32.22 14.75
CA LEU A 250 70.09 31.63 15.32
C LEU A 250 69.93 30.16 14.90
N GLN A 251 70.19 29.81 13.64
CA GLN A 251 70.17 28.42 13.16
C GLN A 251 71.24 27.55 13.85
N SER A 252 72.35 28.13 14.31
CA SER A 252 73.39 27.41 15.06
C SER A 252 72.89 26.94 16.44
N LEU A 253 71.96 27.65 17.08
CA LEU A 253 71.37 27.25 18.36
C LEU A 253 70.58 25.94 18.23
N GLU A 254 69.81 25.78 17.15
CA GLU A 254 69.11 24.53 16.84
C GLU A 254 70.08 23.44 16.38
N THR A 255 71.03 23.78 15.50
CA THR A 255 72.02 22.82 15.00
C THR A 255 72.82 22.17 16.14
N ASN A 256 73.14 22.95 17.18
CA ASN A 256 73.88 22.51 18.36
C ASN A 256 72.99 21.98 19.51
N GLY A 257 71.66 21.92 19.35
CA GLY A 257 70.74 21.45 20.39
C GLY A 257 70.57 22.37 21.62
N VAL A 258 70.97 23.64 21.51
CA VAL A 258 70.92 24.64 22.59
C VAL A 258 69.52 25.22 22.76
N ALA A 259 68.78 25.41 21.67
CA ALA A 259 67.39 25.85 21.65
C ALA A 259 66.63 25.18 20.49
N GLN A 260 65.33 24.93 20.63
CA GLN A 260 64.50 24.38 19.55
C GLN A 260 63.79 25.53 18.82
N VAL A 261 63.84 25.57 17.49
CA VAL A 261 63.07 26.58 16.73
C VAL A 261 61.60 26.14 16.69
N TRP A 262 60.73 27.03 17.14
CA TRP A 262 59.29 26.86 17.05
C TRP A 262 58.74 27.46 15.76
N TYR A 263 59.20 28.67 15.45
CA TYR A 263 58.81 29.44 14.29
C TYR A 263 59.97 30.32 13.83
N SER A 264 60.12 30.52 12.52
CA SER A 264 61.09 31.47 11.95
C SER A 264 60.61 32.05 10.63
N ASN A 265 60.94 33.33 10.41
CA ASN A 265 60.87 33.98 9.10
C ASN A 265 62.06 34.94 8.94
N ALA A 266 61.97 35.87 7.97
CA ALA A 266 63.05 36.82 7.68
C ALA A 266 63.37 37.83 8.81
N THR A 267 62.49 38.02 9.80
CA THR A 267 62.65 39.06 10.85
C THR A 267 62.30 38.63 12.28
N VAL A 268 61.58 37.52 12.47
CA VAL A 268 61.09 37.05 13.77
C VAL A 268 61.37 35.56 13.94
N TRP A 269 61.96 35.19 15.08
CA TRP A 269 62.27 33.80 15.45
C TRP A 269 61.73 33.52 16.85
N ASP A 270 60.96 32.43 16.99
CA ASP A 270 60.53 31.92 18.29
C ASP A 270 61.41 30.73 18.67
N LEU A 271 62.14 30.87 19.78
CA LEU A 271 63.10 29.89 20.29
C LEU A 271 62.61 29.34 21.63
N LEU A 272 62.46 28.02 21.74
CA LEU A 272 62.29 27.36 23.03
C LEU A 272 63.67 27.11 23.67
N VAL A 273 63.90 27.74 24.81
CA VAL A 273 65.16 27.69 25.58
C VAL A 273 64.93 27.01 26.93
N ALA A 274 65.56 25.85 27.11
CA ALA A 274 65.59 25.11 28.38
C ALA A 274 66.31 25.91 29.47
N ALA A 275 65.92 25.73 30.74
CA ALA A 275 66.34 26.59 31.86
C ALA A 275 67.87 26.70 31.99
N GLU A 276 68.57 25.59 31.83
CA GLU A 276 70.03 25.46 31.85
C GLU A 276 70.74 26.23 30.73
N ASN A 277 70.09 26.43 29.57
CA ASN A 277 70.65 27.10 28.40
C ASN A 277 70.35 28.60 28.37
N GLN A 278 69.40 29.11 29.16
CA GLN A 278 69.03 30.52 29.19
C GLN A 278 70.21 31.48 29.45
N PRO A 279 71.17 31.20 30.38
CA PRO A 279 72.35 32.05 30.56
C PRO A 279 73.28 32.09 29.33
N HIS A 280 73.35 31.00 28.55
CA HIS A 280 74.16 30.94 27.33
C HIS A 280 73.48 31.67 26.17
N VAL A 281 72.20 31.41 25.93
CA VAL A 281 71.43 32.03 24.83
C VAL A 281 71.26 33.53 25.06
N SER A 282 70.92 33.98 26.27
CA SER A 282 70.78 35.42 26.57
C SER A 282 72.09 36.18 26.31
N LYS A 283 73.24 35.60 26.70
CA LYS A 283 74.55 36.16 26.39
C LYS A 283 74.80 36.20 24.87
N LEU A 284 74.56 35.10 24.15
CA LEU A 284 74.79 35.05 22.69
C LEU A 284 73.93 36.08 21.95
N LEU A 285 72.67 36.26 22.35
CA LEU A 285 71.80 37.30 21.80
C LEU A 285 72.34 38.70 22.13
N ALA A 286 72.76 38.96 23.36
CA ALA A 286 73.33 40.25 23.77
C ALA A 286 74.64 40.60 23.05
N ASP A 287 75.57 39.63 22.92
CA ASP A 287 76.85 39.79 22.20
C ASP A 287 76.61 40.14 20.71
N ASN A 288 75.53 39.60 20.11
CA ASN A 288 75.10 39.91 18.74
C ASN A 288 74.10 41.10 18.66
N LYS A 289 73.79 41.77 19.77
CA LYS A 289 72.85 42.93 19.87
C LYS A 289 71.40 42.60 19.49
N LEU A 290 71.00 41.33 19.60
CA LEU A 290 69.66 40.84 19.28
C LEU A 290 68.72 41.04 20.47
N ALA A 291 67.66 41.82 20.24
CA ALA A 291 66.58 42.00 21.21
C ALA A 291 65.63 40.80 21.20
N TYR A 292 65.23 40.34 22.39
CA TYR A 292 64.22 39.30 22.55
C TYR A 292 63.21 39.64 23.64
N THR A 293 62.03 39.04 23.57
CA THR A 293 61.03 39.06 24.63
C THR A 293 60.65 37.65 25.05
N VAL A 294 60.40 37.44 26.35
CA VAL A 294 59.86 36.16 26.85
C VAL A 294 58.36 36.16 26.62
N VAL A 295 57.88 35.25 25.77
CA VAL A 295 56.45 35.15 25.40
C VAL A 295 55.74 34.12 26.28
N ILE A 296 56.39 32.97 26.51
CA ILE A 296 55.96 31.97 27.49
C ILE A 296 57.05 31.88 28.55
N ALA A 297 56.75 32.36 29.77
CA ALA A 297 57.70 32.43 30.88
C ALA A 297 57.82 31.12 31.68
N ASP A 298 56.87 30.20 31.49
CA ASP A 298 56.81 28.88 32.09
C ASP A 298 56.06 27.96 31.11
N LEU A 299 56.80 27.16 30.35
CA LEU A 299 56.22 26.23 29.39
C LEU A 299 55.57 25.02 30.09
N GLN A 300 56.07 24.59 31.24
CA GLN A 300 55.51 23.43 31.94
C GLN A 300 54.10 23.70 32.46
N ARG A 301 53.85 24.91 32.99
CA ARG A 301 52.50 25.34 33.34
C ARG A 301 51.62 25.53 32.10
N ALA A 302 52.14 26.10 31.02
CA ALA A 302 51.36 26.26 29.79
C ALA A 302 50.90 24.90 29.21
N ILE A 303 51.74 23.86 29.26
CA ILE A 303 51.36 22.48 28.91
C ILE A 303 50.30 21.93 29.89
N ALA A 304 50.44 22.16 31.20
CA ALA A 304 49.46 21.70 32.18
C ALA A 304 48.08 22.39 32.06
N GLU A 305 48.04 23.61 31.52
CA GLU A 305 46.82 24.42 31.33
C GLU A 305 46.19 24.28 29.93
N GLU A 306 46.88 23.71 28.93
CA GLU A 306 46.41 23.71 27.53
C GLU A 306 45.18 22.82 27.28
N ASN A 307 45.05 21.74 28.06
CA ASN A 307 44.05 20.69 27.89
C ASN A 307 43.55 20.21 29.26
N PRO A 308 42.64 20.96 29.93
CA PRO A 308 42.14 20.57 31.23
C PRO A 308 41.50 19.18 31.18
N ALA A 309 41.57 18.44 32.30
CA ALA A 309 40.92 17.15 32.41
C ALA A 309 39.39 17.30 32.32
N LEU A 310 38.74 16.37 31.61
CA LEU A 310 37.28 16.23 31.59
C LEU A 310 36.76 15.97 33.00
N SER A 311 35.65 16.62 33.38
CA SER A 311 34.91 16.28 34.60
C SER A 311 34.27 14.88 34.51
N GLU A 312 33.85 14.31 35.65
CA GLU A 312 33.16 13.01 35.67
C GLU A 312 31.86 13.02 34.85
N GLU A 313 31.12 14.13 34.87
CA GLU A 313 29.91 14.30 34.05
C GLU A 313 30.25 14.33 32.55
N GLU A 314 31.28 15.07 32.13
CA GLU A 314 31.72 15.09 30.74
C GLU A 314 32.22 13.72 30.29
N LEU A 315 32.98 13.01 31.13
CA LEU A 315 33.42 11.63 30.87
C LEU A 315 32.23 10.68 30.65
N GLU A 316 31.19 10.75 31.50
CA GLU A 316 29.96 10.01 31.27
C GLU A 316 29.26 10.40 29.95
N LEU A 317 29.16 11.69 29.67
CA LEU A 317 28.48 12.21 28.48
C LEU A 317 29.19 11.78 27.19
N THR A 318 30.54 11.75 27.15
CA THR A 318 31.29 11.20 26.00
C THR A 318 30.90 9.75 25.69
N GLY A 319 30.58 8.94 26.72
CA GLY A 319 30.15 7.56 26.52
C GLY A 319 28.82 7.42 25.77
N ARG A 320 27.95 8.44 25.82
CA ARG A 320 26.55 8.34 25.35
C ARG A 320 26.40 8.47 23.83
N LYS A 321 27.34 9.13 23.13
CA LYS A 321 27.37 9.20 21.67
C LYS A 321 27.94 7.95 20.97
N GLY A 322 28.57 7.04 21.70
CA GLY A 322 29.24 5.86 21.14
C GLY A 322 30.67 6.12 20.61
N HIS A 323 31.13 7.38 20.62
CA HIS A 323 32.51 7.79 20.40
C HIS A 323 32.92 8.83 21.44
N ARG A 324 34.22 8.97 21.72
CA ARG A 324 34.72 9.86 22.79
C ARG A 324 35.02 11.29 22.35
N MET A 325 35.25 11.52 21.06
CA MET A 325 35.64 12.83 20.54
C MET A 325 34.68 13.95 20.96
N THR A 326 35.26 15.03 21.47
CA THR A 326 34.64 16.33 21.73
C THR A 326 35.55 17.41 21.15
N TRP A 327 35.03 18.60 20.88
CA TRP A 327 35.82 19.71 20.32
C TRP A 327 36.10 20.81 21.35
N GLN A 328 36.16 20.39 22.62
CA GLN A 328 36.50 21.19 23.80
C GLN A 328 37.86 20.78 24.42
N HIS A 329 38.42 19.63 24.00
CA HIS A 329 39.66 19.04 24.50
C HIS A 329 40.46 18.43 23.34
N TYR A 330 41.77 18.24 23.53
CA TYR A 330 42.59 17.42 22.65
C TYR A 330 42.48 15.94 23.05
N HIS A 331 42.23 15.09 22.05
CA HIS A 331 41.93 13.66 22.23
C HIS A 331 43.11 12.78 21.77
N ARG A 332 43.15 11.53 22.23
CA ARG A 332 44.22 10.57 21.92
C ARG A 332 44.07 9.98 20.53
N ALA A 333 45.16 9.45 19.95
CA ALA A 333 45.14 8.86 18.61
C ALA A 333 44.13 7.70 18.50
N ALA A 334 43.99 6.90 19.56
CA ALA A 334 43.03 5.80 19.64
C ALA A 334 41.55 6.28 19.65
N ASP A 335 41.25 7.41 20.31
CA ASP A 335 39.89 7.95 20.40
C ASP A 335 39.46 8.59 19.07
N MET A 336 40.39 9.29 18.38
CA MET A 336 40.20 9.72 16.99
C MET A 336 40.00 8.54 16.04
N ALA A 337 40.87 7.51 16.11
CA ALA A 337 40.76 6.34 15.24
C ALA A 337 39.46 5.55 15.45
N GLY A 338 38.90 5.53 16.67
CA GLY A 338 37.60 4.92 16.97
C GLY A 338 36.41 5.77 16.52
N TRP A 339 36.52 7.11 16.55
CA TRP A 339 35.49 8.02 16.05
C TRP A 339 35.36 7.98 14.52
N VAL A 340 36.46 7.79 13.77
CA VAL A 340 36.39 7.56 12.31
C VAL A 340 35.59 6.29 11.97
N ASP A 341 35.79 5.19 12.70
CA ASP A 341 34.99 3.97 12.53
C ASP A 341 33.51 4.21 12.88
N TYR A 342 33.26 4.97 13.94
CA TYR A 342 31.90 5.34 14.36
C TYR A 342 31.16 6.13 13.28
N LEU A 343 31.79 7.14 12.67
CA LEU A 343 31.15 7.94 11.61
C LEU A 343 30.82 7.08 10.39
N ALA A 344 31.77 6.30 9.88
CA ALA A 344 31.54 5.44 8.72
C ALA A 344 30.48 4.34 8.99
N LYS A 345 30.36 3.87 10.24
CA LYS A 345 29.31 2.91 10.63
C LYS A 345 27.93 3.55 10.78
N THR A 346 27.87 4.79 11.30
CA THR A 346 26.62 5.49 11.64
C THR A 346 26.04 6.22 10.42
N TYR A 347 26.88 6.70 9.51
CA TYR A 347 26.51 7.48 8.33
C TYR A 347 27.04 6.86 7.01
N PRO A 348 26.78 5.56 6.74
CA PRO A 348 27.40 4.84 5.61
C PRO A 348 27.05 5.42 4.24
N ASP A 349 25.89 6.06 4.09
CA ASP A 349 25.50 6.75 2.85
C ASP A 349 26.26 8.08 2.65
N THR A 350 26.69 8.72 3.74
CA THR A 350 27.44 9.99 3.72
C THR A 350 28.95 9.79 3.63
N CYS A 351 29.49 8.78 4.33
CA CYS A 351 30.94 8.60 4.44
C CYS A 351 31.37 7.12 4.55
N GLU A 352 32.67 6.90 4.44
CA GLU A 352 33.32 5.59 4.40
C GLU A 352 34.74 5.69 4.97
N ALA A 353 35.14 4.75 5.84
CA ALA A 353 36.48 4.72 6.43
C ALA A 353 37.40 3.78 5.63
N MET A 354 38.60 4.26 5.30
CA MET A 354 39.62 3.56 4.53
C MET A 354 40.94 3.54 5.31
N VAL A 355 41.59 2.38 5.43
CA VAL A 355 42.96 2.29 5.96
C VAL A 355 43.92 2.31 4.78
N ILE A 356 44.74 3.36 4.67
CA ILE A 356 45.67 3.54 3.54
C ILE A 356 47.06 2.93 3.79
N GLY A 357 47.33 2.55 5.04
CA GLY A 357 48.58 1.99 5.53
C GLY A 357 48.59 1.97 7.06
N ASN A 358 49.70 1.56 7.64
CA ASN A 358 49.95 1.66 9.08
C ASN A 358 51.21 2.50 9.31
N SER A 359 51.29 3.13 10.47
CA SER A 359 52.51 3.76 10.97
C SER A 359 53.55 2.72 11.44
N LEU A 360 54.73 3.20 11.84
CA LEU A 360 55.85 2.37 12.31
C LEU A 360 55.53 1.50 13.53
N GLU A 361 54.76 2.01 14.49
CA GLU A 361 54.27 1.29 15.67
C GLU A 361 52.92 0.60 15.41
N GLY A 362 52.48 0.52 14.14
CA GLY A 362 51.33 -0.28 13.71
C GLY A 362 49.96 0.37 13.85
N ARG A 363 49.87 1.68 14.13
CA ARG A 363 48.59 2.39 14.20
C ARG A 363 48.04 2.62 12.78
N PRO A 364 46.75 2.34 12.50
CA PRO A 364 46.20 2.46 11.16
C PRO A 364 46.02 3.92 10.74
N LEU A 365 46.46 4.26 9.53
CA LEU A 365 46.28 5.56 8.89
C LEU A 365 44.88 5.60 8.26
N LYS A 366 43.93 6.17 8.99
CA LYS A 366 42.50 6.18 8.61
C LYS A 366 42.12 7.45 7.86
N VAL A 367 41.80 7.27 6.58
CA VAL A 367 41.14 8.29 5.75
C VAL A 367 39.63 8.11 5.89
N LEU A 368 38.89 9.19 6.15
CA LEU A 368 37.44 9.22 5.93
C LEU A 368 37.15 9.84 4.56
N HIS A 369 36.50 9.06 3.71
CA HIS A 369 35.93 9.50 2.45
C HIS A 369 34.52 10.05 2.72
N ILE A 370 34.28 11.34 2.49
CA ILE A 370 32.97 12.00 2.59
C ILE A 370 32.47 12.24 1.17
N LYS A 371 31.27 11.75 0.89
CA LYS A 371 30.76 11.54 -0.48
C LYS A 371 30.09 12.79 -1.04
N GLY A 372 30.56 13.22 -2.22
CA GLY A 372 29.85 14.12 -3.12
C GLY A 372 28.88 13.34 -4.02
N LYS A 373 28.47 13.94 -5.14
CA LYS A 373 27.72 13.22 -6.18
C LYS A 373 28.67 12.52 -7.15
N ALA A 374 28.23 11.40 -7.72
CA ALA A 374 29.03 10.58 -8.63
C ALA A 374 29.63 11.43 -9.78
N GLY A 375 30.94 11.36 -9.97
CA GLY A 375 31.68 12.16 -10.95
C GLY A 375 32.22 13.50 -10.43
N SER A 376 32.05 13.83 -9.14
CA SER A 376 32.63 15.03 -8.54
C SER A 376 34.17 15.04 -8.60
N PRO A 377 34.81 16.20 -8.78
CA PRO A 377 36.24 16.36 -8.54
C PRO A 377 36.57 16.13 -7.05
N ALA A 378 37.71 15.50 -6.78
CA ALA A 378 38.08 15.11 -5.42
C ALA A 378 39.11 16.05 -4.78
N MET A 379 39.08 16.13 -3.45
CA MET A 379 40.05 16.86 -2.63
C MET A 379 40.73 15.91 -1.63
N TRP A 380 42.04 16.06 -1.47
CA TRP A 380 42.78 15.50 -0.34
C TRP A 380 42.95 16.57 0.74
N ILE A 381 42.69 16.18 1.99
CA ILE A 381 42.84 17.03 3.18
C ILE A 381 43.57 16.21 4.25
N ASP A 382 44.62 16.76 4.87
CA ASP A 382 45.29 16.13 6.02
C ASP A 382 45.58 17.10 7.18
N GLY A 383 45.87 16.53 8.35
CA GLY A 383 46.33 17.25 9.53
C GLY A 383 47.12 16.34 10.46
N GLY A 384 47.81 16.92 11.44
CA GLY A 384 48.59 16.18 12.44
C GLY A 384 49.75 15.39 11.83
N ILE A 385 50.39 15.90 10.78
CA ILE A 385 51.61 15.32 10.20
C ILE A 385 52.85 15.64 11.05
N HIS A 386 52.86 16.81 11.69
CA HIS A 386 53.74 17.12 12.81
C HIS A 386 53.01 16.82 14.13
N ALA A 387 53.68 16.09 15.02
CA ALA A 387 53.05 15.54 16.22
C ALA A 387 52.53 16.59 17.22
N ARG A 388 53.35 17.60 17.57
CA ARG A 388 53.01 18.68 18.52
C ARG A 388 51.89 19.63 18.09
N GLU A 389 51.43 19.58 16.85
CA GLU A 389 50.52 20.56 16.23
C GLU A 389 49.05 20.20 16.47
N TRP A 390 48.68 19.99 17.75
CA TRP A 390 47.41 19.37 18.16
C TRP A 390 46.14 20.05 17.64
N ILE A 391 46.19 21.38 17.40
CA ILE A 391 45.07 22.15 16.86
C ILE A 391 44.66 21.68 15.46
N THR A 392 45.57 21.08 14.69
CA THR A 392 45.31 20.60 13.32
C THR A 392 44.30 19.45 13.31
N SER A 393 44.63 18.32 13.95
CA SER A 393 43.74 17.16 14.07
C SER A 393 42.43 17.48 14.81
N ALA A 394 42.47 18.37 15.81
CA ALA A 394 41.26 18.82 16.50
C ALA A 394 40.33 19.65 15.60
N SER A 395 40.88 20.54 14.77
CA SER A 395 40.10 21.38 13.85
C SER A 395 39.60 20.62 12.63
N VAL A 396 40.42 19.71 12.07
CA VAL A 396 40.03 18.83 10.96
C VAL A 396 38.97 17.83 11.40
N SER A 397 39.08 17.26 12.61
CA SER A 397 38.03 16.36 13.13
C SER A 397 36.71 17.09 13.43
N TYR A 398 36.74 18.34 13.90
CA TYR A 398 35.52 19.16 14.03
C TYR A 398 34.80 19.31 12.68
N MET A 399 35.55 19.71 11.64
CA MET A 399 34.99 19.85 10.30
C MET A 399 34.38 18.53 9.79
N VAL A 400 35.13 17.43 9.88
CA VAL A 400 34.66 16.11 9.44
C VAL A 400 33.38 15.68 10.17
N ASN A 401 33.28 15.96 11.47
CA ASN A 401 32.09 15.65 12.24
C ASN A 401 30.86 16.44 11.76
N GLU A 402 30.99 17.75 11.59
CA GLU A 402 29.93 18.61 11.03
C GLU A 402 29.48 18.14 9.64
N LEU A 403 30.40 17.77 8.75
CA LEU A 403 30.06 17.29 7.40
C LEU A 403 29.38 15.91 7.40
N CYS A 404 29.53 15.10 8.45
CA CYS A 404 28.89 13.79 8.58
C CYS A 404 27.57 13.85 9.37
N GLU A 405 27.56 14.41 10.59
CA GLU A 405 26.36 14.49 11.42
C GLU A 405 25.33 15.49 10.85
N ASN A 406 25.77 16.59 10.22
CA ASN A 406 24.91 17.68 9.73
C ASN A 406 24.93 17.83 8.19
N ARG A 407 25.14 16.72 7.46
CA ARG A 407 25.40 16.65 5.99
C ARG A 407 24.51 17.54 5.11
N ASP A 408 23.22 17.62 5.40
CA ASP A 408 22.25 18.37 4.58
C ASP A 408 22.52 19.88 4.56
N ALA A 409 23.00 20.45 5.68
CA ALA A 409 23.34 21.87 5.78
C ALA A 409 24.50 22.28 4.85
N TYR A 410 25.35 21.32 4.46
CA TYR A 410 26.53 21.53 3.63
C TYR A 410 26.34 21.09 2.16
N SER A 411 25.22 20.44 1.83
CA SER A 411 24.87 19.91 0.50
C SER A 411 25.12 20.87 -0.67
N SER A 412 24.80 22.17 -0.50
CA SER A 412 24.96 23.23 -1.53
C SER A 412 26.35 23.33 -2.18
N TRP A 413 27.39 22.82 -1.51
CA TRP A 413 28.76 22.70 -2.03
C TRP A 413 29.34 21.29 -1.89
N LEU A 414 29.03 20.56 -0.81
CA LEU A 414 29.57 19.21 -0.58
C LEU A 414 29.03 18.18 -1.58
N ASP A 415 27.87 18.41 -2.21
CA ASP A 415 27.38 17.57 -3.31
C ASP A 415 28.26 17.65 -4.58
N LYS A 416 29.22 18.58 -4.64
CA LYS A 416 30.02 18.90 -5.85
C LYS A 416 31.49 18.53 -5.71
N VAL A 417 31.90 17.96 -4.57
CA VAL A 417 33.27 17.49 -4.32
C VAL A 417 33.26 16.19 -3.52
N ASP A 418 34.16 15.26 -3.85
CA ASP A 418 34.49 14.16 -2.94
C ASP A 418 35.63 14.60 -2.01
N LEU A 419 35.49 14.38 -0.70
CA LEU A 419 36.55 14.72 0.26
C LEU A 419 37.20 13.45 0.80
N TYR A 420 38.52 13.34 0.67
CA TYR A 420 39.34 12.31 1.33
C TYR A 420 40.14 12.99 2.43
N VAL A 421 39.74 12.76 3.68
CA VAL A 421 40.31 13.44 4.85
C VAL A 421 41.11 12.48 5.72
N LEU A 422 42.38 12.78 6.00
CA LEU A 422 43.23 12.09 6.97
C LEU A 422 43.41 12.98 8.22
N PRO A 423 42.60 12.83 9.29
CA PRO A 423 42.64 13.75 10.43
C PRO A 423 43.93 13.70 11.24
N LEU A 424 44.71 12.61 11.11
CA LEU A 424 45.95 12.38 11.83
C LEU A 424 46.94 11.59 10.97
N ALA A 425 47.90 12.28 10.35
CA ALA A 425 48.89 11.67 9.47
C ALA A 425 50.10 11.05 10.21
N ASN A 426 50.39 11.47 11.44
CA ASN A 426 51.49 10.97 12.27
C ASN A 426 50.98 10.44 13.63
N PRO A 427 50.26 9.30 13.66
CA PRO A 427 49.62 8.82 14.87
C PRO A 427 50.60 8.40 15.97
N ASP A 428 51.82 7.96 15.62
CA ASP A 428 52.83 7.52 16.58
C ASP A 428 53.51 8.69 17.27
N GLY A 429 53.97 9.68 16.48
CA GLY A 429 54.54 10.90 17.02
C GLY A 429 53.50 11.66 17.87
N TYR A 430 52.25 11.72 17.41
CA TYR A 430 51.16 12.37 18.12
C TYR A 430 50.89 11.70 19.48
N GLU A 431 50.75 10.38 19.53
CA GLU A 431 50.55 9.66 20.79
C GLU A 431 51.77 9.80 21.73
N TYR A 432 52.99 9.79 21.19
CA TYR A 432 54.21 10.09 21.95
C TYR A 432 54.24 11.52 22.51
N SER A 433 53.68 12.51 21.80
CA SER A 433 53.53 13.87 22.31
C SER A 433 52.48 14.01 23.42
N HIS A 434 51.53 13.08 23.50
CA HIS A 434 50.56 12.93 24.58
C HIS A 434 51.06 12.10 25.78
N GLN A 435 52.25 11.49 25.70
CA GLN A 435 52.77 10.56 26.71
C GLN A 435 54.15 10.92 27.26
N SER A 436 55.08 11.41 26.44
CA SER A 436 56.49 11.50 26.80
C SER A 436 57.14 12.85 26.45
N ASP A 437 56.98 13.38 25.22
CA ASP A 437 57.58 14.66 24.82
C ASP A 437 56.60 15.54 24.05
N ARG A 438 55.99 16.51 24.74
CA ARG A 438 54.95 17.38 24.19
C ARG A 438 55.40 18.25 23.00
N MET A 439 56.71 18.51 22.84
CA MET A 439 57.25 19.26 21.68
C MET A 439 57.88 18.37 20.61
N TRP A 440 57.67 17.05 20.69
CA TRP A 440 58.01 16.12 19.63
C TRP A 440 57.30 16.50 18.33
N ARG A 441 58.05 16.59 17.22
CA ARG A 441 57.50 16.95 15.91
C ARG A 441 57.43 15.77 14.94
N LYS A 442 58.43 14.90 14.98
CA LYS A 442 58.75 13.87 13.98
C LYS A 442 57.88 12.61 14.10
N ASN A 443 58.03 11.61 13.22
CA ASN A 443 57.50 10.27 13.47
C ASN A 443 58.32 9.52 14.54
N ARG A 444 58.14 8.20 14.72
CA ARG A 444 58.82 7.41 15.76
C ARG A 444 59.84 6.38 15.22
N ARG A 445 60.45 6.62 14.05
CA ARG A 445 61.51 5.71 13.55
C ARG A 445 62.69 5.68 14.52
N ARG A 446 62.95 4.53 15.13
CA ARG A 446 64.11 4.33 16.01
C ARG A 446 65.41 4.41 15.17
N GLY A 447 66.34 5.27 15.58
CA GLY A 447 67.41 5.79 14.70
C GLY A 447 68.83 5.66 15.25
N GLY A 448 69.14 4.60 16.01
CA GLY A 448 70.50 4.25 16.42
C GLY A 448 71.22 5.26 17.33
N GLY A 449 70.46 6.16 17.95
CA GLY A 449 70.96 7.24 18.81
C GLY A 449 70.03 8.46 18.83
N CYS A 450 69.37 8.75 17.70
CA CYS A 450 68.39 9.83 17.56
C CYS A 450 67.18 9.37 16.75
N ASP A 451 65.99 9.50 17.31
CA ASP A 451 64.76 8.96 16.71
C ASP A 451 63.99 9.99 15.87
N GLY A 452 63.14 9.47 14.98
CA GLY A 452 62.13 10.21 14.22
C GLY A 452 62.64 10.92 12.98
N ILE A 453 61.79 10.97 11.96
CA ILE A 453 61.96 11.71 10.71
C ILE A 453 60.87 12.78 10.58
N ASP A 454 61.26 13.93 10.04
CA ASP A 454 60.35 15.02 9.65
C ASP A 454 59.57 14.59 8.39
N LEU A 455 58.33 14.16 8.59
CA LEU A 455 57.48 13.67 7.51
C LEU A 455 57.25 14.75 6.43
N ASN A 456 57.16 16.03 6.81
CA ASN A 456 57.02 17.14 5.86
C ASN A 456 58.39 17.63 5.31
N ARG A 457 59.41 16.77 5.38
CA ARG A 457 60.67 16.84 4.59
C ARG A 457 60.96 15.52 3.86
N ASN A 458 60.06 14.53 3.92
CA ASN A 458 60.27 13.19 3.36
C ASN A 458 59.60 12.99 1.98
N PHE A 459 58.78 13.92 1.49
CA PHE A 459 58.08 13.77 0.21
C PHE A 459 59.02 13.90 -1.00
N GLY A 460 58.76 13.10 -2.04
CA GLY A 460 59.59 12.96 -3.24
C GLY A 460 59.50 14.08 -4.26
N TYR A 461 59.60 15.35 -3.84
CA TYR A 461 59.84 16.47 -4.74
C TYR A 461 60.92 17.41 -4.17
N LYS A 462 62.00 17.58 -4.96
CA LYS A 462 63.20 18.37 -4.57
C LYS A 462 63.83 17.94 -3.23
N TRP A 463 63.54 16.72 -2.77
CA TRP A 463 63.91 16.14 -1.49
C TRP A 463 65.41 16.28 -1.18
N GLY A 464 65.74 16.82 -0.01
CA GLY A 464 67.13 17.03 0.42
C GLY A 464 67.82 18.27 -0.14
N GLY A 465 67.06 19.24 -0.64
CA GLY A 465 67.53 20.60 -0.89
C GLY A 465 67.52 21.47 0.38
N LYS A 466 67.17 22.74 0.23
CA LYS A 466 67.13 23.73 1.32
C LYS A 466 66.14 23.33 2.43
N GLY A 467 66.40 23.77 3.66
CA GLY A 467 65.52 23.59 4.83
C GLY A 467 65.25 22.14 5.26
N ALA A 468 66.07 21.19 4.81
CA ALA A 468 65.96 19.76 5.12
C ALA A 468 67.34 19.21 5.54
N SER A 469 67.43 18.60 6.72
CA SER A 469 68.69 18.12 7.27
C SER A 469 68.98 16.65 6.91
N PRO A 470 70.23 16.27 6.61
CA PRO A 470 70.66 14.88 6.52
C PRO A 470 71.06 14.26 7.88
N GLN A 471 71.04 15.03 8.98
CA GLN A 471 71.50 14.57 10.31
C GLN A 471 70.34 14.05 11.18
N PRO A 472 70.34 12.79 11.66
CA PRO A 472 69.21 12.17 12.37
C PRO A 472 68.69 12.94 13.59
N CYS A 473 69.59 13.58 14.34
CA CYS A 473 69.26 14.31 15.57
C CYS A 473 68.58 15.67 15.35
N GLN A 474 68.47 16.13 14.10
CA GLN A 474 67.83 17.40 13.79
C GLN A 474 66.30 17.25 13.69
N GLU A 475 65.58 18.30 14.06
CA GLU A 475 64.11 18.35 14.00
C GLU A 475 63.57 18.36 12.57
N ILE A 476 64.40 18.80 11.61
CA ILE A 476 64.14 18.78 10.16
C ILE A 476 64.85 17.60 9.44
N PHE A 477 65.09 16.49 10.14
CA PHE A 477 65.75 15.32 9.52
C PHE A 477 64.86 14.68 8.43
N ARG A 478 65.33 14.70 7.18
CA ARG A 478 64.57 14.33 5.98
C ARG A 478 64.37 12.82 5.73
N GLY A 479 64.95 11.98 6.58
CA GLY A 479 65.03 10.53 6.37
C GLY A 479 66.17 10.09 5.45
N SER A 480 66.23 8.78 5.18
CA SER A 480 67.28 8.13 4.38
C SER A 480 67.01 8.16 2.87
N ALA A 481 65.74 8.22 2.48
CA ALA A 481 65.25 8.36 1.11
C ALA A 481 63.94 9.17 1.12
N ALA A 482 63.53 9.69 -0.04
CA ALA A 482 62.17 10.17 -0.20
C ALA A 482 61.17 9.01 -0.03
N PHE A 483 60.08 9.24 0.69
CA PHE A 483 59.07 8.23 1.06
C PHE A 483 59.64 6.99 1.78
N SER A 484 60.70 7.19 2.59
CA SER A 484 61.26 6.15 3.47
C SER A 484 60.32 5.78 4.63
N GLU A 485 59.40 6.69 4.98
CA GLU A 485 58.51 6.55 6.13
C GLU A 485 57.14 6.02 5.71
N PRO A 486 56.60 4.99 6.38
CA PRO A 486 55.38 4.32 5.93
C PRO A 486 54.17 5.26 5.94
N GLU A 487 54.17 6.29 6.80
CA GLU A 487 53.14 7.33 6.82
C GLU A 487 53.08 8.10 5.49
N THR A 488 54.22 8.61 5.03
CA THR A 488 54.29 9.37 3.76
C THR A 488 54.16 8.47 2.54
N ASN A 489 54.65 7.23 2.63
CA ASN A 489 54.51 6.24 1.56
C ASN A 489 53.04 5.86 1.33
N ALA A 490 52.28 5.66 2.41
CA ALA A 490 50.83 5.42 2.34
C ALA A 490 50.07 6.60 1.71
N ILE A 491 50.38 7.85 2.13
CA ILE A 491 49.80 9.07 1.56
C ILE A 491 50.12 9.16 0.05
N GLN A 492 51.38 8.95 -0.35
CA GLN A 492 51.77 8.93 -1.77
C GLN A 492 50.93 7.92 -2.55
N ASN A 493 50.90 6.67 -2.09
CA ASN A 493 50.28 5.56 -2.83
C ASN A 493 48.77 5.79 -2.98
N PHE A 494 48.10 6.28 -1.92
CA PHE A 494 46.70 6.66 -1.98
C PHE A 494 46.44 7.80 -2.97
N VAL A 495 47.16 8.93 -2.84
CA VAL A 495 46.97 10.10 -3.71
C VAL A 495 47.26 9.75 -5.17
N LEU A 496 48.31 8.98 -5.47
CA LEU A 496 48.59 8.53 -6.84
C LEU A 496 47.51 7.59 -7.39
N SER A 497 46.93 6.70 -6.57
CA SER A 497 45.80 5.85 -6.98
C SER A 497 44.54 6.64 -7.34
N LYS A 498 44.41 7.87 -6.84
CA LYS A 498 43.27 8.79 -7.07
C LYS A 498 43.63 9.99 -7.96
N LYS A 499 44.82 10.02 -8.57
CA LYS A 499 45.36 11.15 -9.36
C LYS A 499 44.44 11.63 -10.50
N GLY A 500 43.57 10.77 -11.04
CA GLY A 500 42.58 11.15 -12.04
C GLY A 500 41.49 12.11 -11.52
N SER A 501 40.99 11.88 -10.30
CA SER A 501 39.90 12.66 -9.70
C SER A 501 40.39 13.75 -8.75
N LEU A 502 41.50 13.54 -8.02
CA LEU A 502 42.04 14.53 -7.09
C LEU A 502 42.54 15.79 -7.82
N LYS A 503 41.92 16.95 -7.51
CA LYS A 503 42.31 18.27 -8.04
C LYS A 503 42.98 19.17 -7.00
N SER A 504 42.85 18.81 -5.72
CA SER A 504 43.27 19.62 -4.57
C SER A 504 44.07 18.81 -3.55
N TYR A 505 45.09 19.44 -2.97
CA TYR A 505 45.77 19.01 -1.75
C TYR A 505 45.73 20.15 -0.72
N LEU A 506 45.36 19.83 0.52
CA LEU A 506 45.31 20.80 1.62
C LEU A 506 45.86 20.17 2.91
N SER A 507 47.06 20.60 3.33
CA SER A 507 47.63 20.20 4.62
C SER A 507 47.34 21.25 5.69
N PHE A 508 46.94 20.80 6.87
CA PHE A 508 46.75 21.65 8.05
C PHE A 508 47.91 21.48 9.04
N HIS A 509 48.55 22.61 9.30
CA HIS A 509 49.71 22.80 10.17
C HIS A 509 49.39 23.85 11.26
N SER A 510 50.31 24.04 12.21
CA SER A 510 50.31 25.23 13.08
C SER A 510 51.76 25.56 13.46
N TYR A 511 52.15 26.81 13.68
CA TYR A 511 51.32 28.00 13.86
C TYR A 511 51.85 29.19 13.06
N GLY A 512 50.99 30.19 12.86
CA GLY A 512 51.39 31.49 12.31
C GLY A 512 50.27 32.27 11.63
N GLN A 513 49.09 31.66 11.41
CA GLN A 513 47.99 32.21 10.63
C GLN A 513 48.39 32.52 9.17
N TYR A 514 48.80 31.48 8.45
CA TYR A 514 49.14 31.56 7.02
C TYR A 514 48.26 30.66 6.15
N VAL A 515 48.03 31.10 4.91
CA VAL A 515 47.50 30.28 3.80
C VAL A 515 48.57 30.27 2.72
N LEU A 516 49.47 29.29 2.83
CA LEU A 516 50.64 29.14 1.98
C LEU A 516 50.32 28.29 0.75
N TYR A 517 51.04 28.53 -0.34
CA TYR A 517 51.02 27.70 -1.54
C TYR A 517 52.45 27.50 -2.08
N PRO A 518 52.69 26.49 -2.94
CA PRO A 518 54.00 26.23 -3.52
C PRO A 518 54.66 27.44 -4.24
N TRP A 519 55.98 27.49 -4.38
CA TRP A 519 56.93 26.48 -3.93
C TRP A 519 57.42 26.73 -2.49
N GLY A 520 57.71 25.63 -1.79
CA GLY A 520 58.43 25.58 -0.52
C GLY A 520 59.93 25.37 -0.72
N TYR A 521 60.35 24.53 -1.66
CA TYR A 521 61.77 24.14 -1.81
C TYR A 521 62.73 25.29 -2.15
N ASP A 522 62.24 26.36 -2.78
CA ASP A 522 63.00 27.56 -3.10
C ASP A 522 62.08 28.76 -3.36
N ARG A 523 62.60 29.99 -3.37
CA ARG A 523 61.82 31.25 -3.50
C ARG A 523 61.24 31.50 -4.92
N PHE A 524 60.98 30.45 -5.69
CA PHE A 524 60.25 30.53 -6.96
C PHE A 524 58.74 30.38 -6.75
N VAL A 525 57.95 30.88 -7.70
CA VAL A 525 56.49 30.68 -7.73
C VAL A 525 56.10 29.77 -8.92
N PRO A 526 55.03 28.97 -8.81
CA PRO A 526 54.53 28.17 -9.92
C PRO A 526 53.88 29.04 -11.01
N PRO A 527 53.71 28.54 -12.24
CA PRO A 527 53.13 29.31 -13.34
C PRO A 527 51.73 29.87 -13.05
N ASP A 528 50.92 29.15 -12.26
CA ASP A 528 49.55 29.49 -11.88
C ASP A 528 49.43 30.19 -10.52
N HIS A 529 50.53 30.72 -9.96
CA HIS A 529 50.55 31.36 -8.63
C HIS A 529 49.55 32.51 -8.47
N GLN A 530 49.17 33.20 -9.54
CA GLN A 530 48.14 34.25 -9.49
C GLN A 530 46.76 33.69 -9.12
N ASP A 531 46.45 32.48 -9.59
CA ASP A 531 45.22 31.77 -9.27
C ASP A 531 45.28 31.18 -7.85
N LEU A 532 46.45 30.69 -7.43
CA LEU A 532 46.69 30.26 -6.04
C LEU A 532 46.56 31.43 -5.05
N GLN A 533 47.17 32.58 -5.32
CA GLN A 533 47.01 33.79 -4.51
C GLN A 533 45.54 34.22 -4.43
N ARG A 534 44.81 34.18 -5.56
CA ARG A 534 43.37 34.50 -5.62
C ARG A 534 42.55 33.55 -4.74
N VAL A 535 42.74 32.24 -4.87
CA VAL A 535 42.00 31.22 -4.11
C VAL A 535 42.38 31.25 -2.62
N GLY A 536 43.67 31.35 -2.29
CA GLY A 536 44.16 31.51 -0.92
C GLY A 536 43.64 32.78 -0.25
N THR A 537 43.54 33.89 -0.99
CA THR A 537 42.95 35.15 -0.51
C THR A 537 41.44 35.01 -0.27
N LYS A 538 40.72 34.23 -1.09
CA LYS A 538 39.32 33.88 -0.78
C LYS A 538 39.22 33.04 0.50
N MET A 539 40.07 32.02 0.68
CA MET A 539 40.10 31.20 1.90
C MET A 539 40.40 32.05 3.15
N ALA A 540 41.46 32.85 3.14
CA ALA A 540 41.82 33.72 4.26
C ALA A 540 40.71 34.71 4.63
N ASN A 541 40.01 35.28 3.64
CA ASN A 541 38.84 36.14 3.89
C ASN A 541 37.64 35.37 4.46
N ALA A 542 37.39 34.13 4.01
CA ALA A 542 36.34 33.28 4.56
C ALA A 542 36.64 32.84 6.00
N MET A 543 37.88 32.46 6.30
CA MET A 543 38.36 32.18 7.66
C MET A 543 38.17 33.40 8.57
N ARG A 544 38.65 34.57 8.12
CA ARG A 544 38.50 35.84 8.84
C ARG A 544 37.03 36.21 9.09
N ALA A 545 36.10 35.87 8.20
CA ALA A 545 34.68 36.09 8.41
C ALA A 545 34.08 35.24 9.55
N THR A 546 34.73 34.14 9.96
CA THR A 546 34.29 33.32 11.11
C THR A 546 34.82 33.77 12.47
N SER A 547 35.93 34.53 12.51
CA SER A 547 36.69 34.78 13.74
C SER A 547 37.25 36.20 13.93
N GLY A 548 37.23 37.02 12.88
CA GLY A 548 37.90 38.33 12.82
C GLY A 548 39.42 38.28 12.55
N LEU A 549 40.07 37.11 12.71
CA LEU A 549 41.52 36.98 12.61
C LEU A 549 42.04 37.05 11.17
N PRO A 550 43.11 37.83 10.89
CA PRO A 550 43.75 37.85 9.58
C PRO A 550 44.61 36.60 9.39
N TYR A 551 44.62 36.08 8.16
CA TYR A 551 45.56 35.06 7.70
C TYR A 551 46.36 35.64 6.51
N THR A 552 47.67 35.41 6.48
CA THR A 552 48.58 35.95 5.44
C THR A 552 48.74 34.97 4.29
N VAL A 553 48.69 35.44 3.04
CA VAL A 553 48.61 34.58 1.84
C VAL A 553 49.79 34.83 0.90
N GLY A 554 50.49 33.76 0.50
CA GLY A 554 51.66 33.85 -0.38
C GLY A 554 52.40 32.52 -0.55
N SER A 555 53.53 32.53 -1.27
CA SER A 555 54.38 31.35 -1.43
C SER A 555 55.06 30.94 -0.10
N SER A 556 55.08 29.63 0.18
CA SER A 556 55.70 29.05 1.39
C SER A 556 57.15 29.53 1.59
N ALA A 557 57.99 29.42 0.56
CA ALA A 557 59.38 29.85 0.59
C ALA A 557 59.56 31.38 0.64
N ALA A 558 58.56 32.16 0.24
CA ALA A 558 58.61 33.61 0.23
C ALA A 558 58.26 34.21 1.60
N LEU A 559 57.21 33.70 2.25
CA LEU A 559 56.71 34.21 3.54
C LEU A 559 57.45 33.65 4.75
N LEU A 560 57.89 32.39 4.70
CA LEU A 560 58.66 31.73 5.74
C LEU A 560 60.13 31.59 5.30
N TYR A 561 60.52 30.39 4.89
CA TYR A 561 61.89 30.04 4.48
C TYR A 561 61.86 28.87 3.47
N PRO A 562 62.89 28.71 2.62
CA PRO A 562 62.99 27.56 1.72
C PRO A 562 63.09 26.22 2.46
N ALA A 563 62.11 25.34 2.24
CA ALA A 563 61.94 24.03 2.86
C ALA A 563 61.58 22.97 1.80
N SER A 564 62.46 21.99 1.59
CA SER A 564 62.32 20.97 0.54
C SER A 564 61.77 19.63 1.04
N GLY A 565 61.13 18.86 0.15
CA GLY A 565 60.48 17.60 0.49
C GLY A 565 59.13 17.75 1.19
N GLY A 566 58.45 18.88 0.97
CA GLY A 566 57.11 19.16 1.50
C GLY A 566 55.98 18.47 0.72
N SER A 567 54.85 18.25 1.40
CA SER A 567 53.67 17.54 0.87
C SER A 567 52.95 18.32 -0.23
N ASP A 568 52.73 19.62 -0.05
CA ASP A 568 52.12 20.55 -1.00
C ASP A 568 52.95 20.72 -2.29
N ASP A 569 54.26 20.85 -2.13
CA ASP A 569 55.25 20.88 -3.21
C ASP A 569 55.23 19.59 -4.05
N TRP A 570 55.18 18.42 -3.41
CA TRP A 570 55.05 17.15 -4.12
C TRP A 570 53.67 16.99 -4.77
N ALA A 571 52.60 17.40 -4.09
CA ALA A 571 51.24 17.33 -4.60
C ALA A 571 51.08 18.14 -5.90
N LYS A 572 51.64 19.35 -5.94
CA LYS A 572 51.63 20.18 -7.15
C LYS A 572 52.64 19.71 -8.20
N GLY A 573 53.86 19.38 -7.79
CA GLY A 573 54.98 19.09 -8.69
C GLY A 573 55.00 17.68 -9.29
N VAL A 574 54.36 16.69 -8.64
CA VAL A 574 54.40 15.27 -9.04
C VAL A 574 53.00 14.66 -9.11
N ALA A 575 52.15 14.86 -8.10
CA ALA A 575 50.76 14.39 -8.19
C ALA A 575 49.95 15.21 -9.21
N GLY A 576 50.33 16.46 -9.48
CA GLY A 576 49.73 17.30 -10.53
C GLY A 576 48.41 17.93 -10.13
N MET A 577 48.14 18.05 -8.83
CA MET A 577 46.96 18.76 -8.33
C MET A 577 47.07 20.25 -8.68
N LYS A 578 45.99 20.85 -9.19
CA LYS A 578 45.96 22.28 -9.55
C LYS A 578 46.12 23.13 -8.29
N TYR A 579 45.28 22.88 -7.30
CA TYR A 579 45.33 23.59 -6.03
C TYR A 579 46.14 22.77 -5.02
N ALA A 580 47.19 23.36 -4.47
CA ALA A 580 47.98 22.79 -3.39
C ALA A 580 48.23 23.91 -2.39
N PHE A 581 47.85 23.67 -1.14
CA PHE A 581 47.92 24.66 -0.07
C PHE A 581 48.35 24.01 1.25
N THR A 582 49.09 24.79 2.03
CA THR A 582 49.40 24.52 3.44
C THR A 582 48.80 25.63 4.28
N ILE A 583 47.98 25.30 5.27
CA ILE A 583 47.40 26.29 6.19
C ILE A 583 48.04 26.14 7.56
N GLU A 584 48.83 27.15 7.94
CA GLU A 584 49.31 27.33 9.30
C GLU A 584 48.19 27.96 10.12
N LEU A 585 47.57 27.18 11.00
CA LEU A 585 46.50 27.60 11.88
C LEU A 585 47.01 28.55 12.99
N ARG A 586 46.14 28.78 13.97
CA ARG A 586 46.40 29.64 15.13
C ARG A 586 47.55 29.13 16.01
N ASP A 587 48.20 30.00 16.79
CA ASP A 587 48.05 31.46 16.82
C ASP A 587 49.24 32.16 16.12
N THR A 588 49.56 33.40 16.49
CA THR A 588 50.77 34.11 16.03
C THR A 588 51.93 33.99 17.03
N GLY A 589 51.98 32.88 17.77
CA GLY A 589 53.03 32.50 18.72
C GLY A 589 52.89 33.08 20.13
N ARG A 590 51.69 33.48 20.57
CA ARG A 590 51.44 33.79 21.99
C ARG A 590 51.36 32.50 22.81
N HIS A 591 50.72 31.48 22.24
CA HIS A 591 50.68 30.11 22.75
C HIS A 591 51.45 29.15 21.85
N GLY A 592 51.55 29.42 20.54
CA GLY A 592 52.24 28.55 19.60
C GLY A 592 51.65 27.15 19.60
N PHE A 593 52.47 26.12 19.82
CA PHE A 593 52.00 24.72 19.87
C PHE A 593 51.13 24.39 21.10
N VAL A 594 51.19 25.16 22.19
CA VAL A 594 50.41 24.94 23.44
C VAL A 594 49.14 25.78 23.49
N LEU A 595 48.43 25.82 22.36
CA LEU A 595 47.20 26.60 22.19
C LEU A 595 46.05 25.99 23.02
N PRO A 596 45.43 26.73 23.97
CA PRO A 596 44.39 26.19 24.84
C PRO A 596 43.20 25.59 24.08
N SER A 597 42.66 24.48 24.59
CA SER A 597 41.61 23.69 23.93
C SER A 597 40.32 24.46 23.64
N SER A 598 40.06 25.55 24.37
CA SER A 598 38.97 26.50 24.11
C SER A 598 39.04 27.13 22.69
N HIS A 599 40.20 27.11 22.04
CA HIS A 599 40.35 27.57 20.66
C HIS A 599 39.95 26.55 19.59
N ILE A 600 39.70 25.27 19.93
CA ILE A 600 39.42 24.19 18.97
C ILE A 600 38.19 24.52 18.12
N LEU A 601 37.03 24.81 18.74
CA LEU A 601 35.81 25.20 18.00
C LEU A 601 36.01 26.42 17.09
N SER A 602 36.82 27.38 17.52
CA SER A 602 37.08 28.59 16.73
C SER A 602 38.01 28.36 15.53
N SER A 603 38.94 27.41 15.65
CA SER A 603 39.86 27.02 14.58
C SER A 603 39.22 26.00 13.62
N GLY A 604 38.38 25.10 14.13
CA GLY A 604 37.55 24.21 13.31
C GLY A 604 36.57 24.95 12.40
N LYS A 605 36.03 26.10 12.84
CA LYS A 605 35.22 26.99 11.99
C LYS A 605 36.04 27.66 10.88
N GLU A 606 37.28 28.03 11.15
CA GLU A 606 38.22 28.53 10.14
C GLU A 606 38.56 27.43 9.11
N VAL A 607 38.88 26.21 9.56
CA VAL A 607 39.10 25.03 8.70
C VAL A 607 37.90 24.75 7.79
N MET A 608 36.69 24.71 8.36
CA MET A 608 35.43 24.53 7.60
C MET A 608 35.24 25.63 6.55
N ALA A 609 35.53 26.89 6.87
CA ALA A 609 35.42 28.00 5.93
C ALA A 609 36.44 27.89 4.78
N ALA A 610 37.70 27.58 5.08
CA ALA A 610 38.75 27.37 4.09
C ALA A 610 38.39 26.22 3.12
N VAL A 611 38.03 25.05 3.67
CA VAL A 611 37.67 23.86 2.88
C VAL A 611 36.43 24.11 2.02
N ARG A 612 35.39 24.75 2.55
CA ARG A 612 34.20 25.14 1.76
C ARG A 612 34.57 26.05 0.60
N THR A 613 35.42 27.05 0.82
CA THR A 613 35.85 27.98 -0.24
C THR A 613 36.72 27.29 -1.28
N LEU A 614 37.63 26.40 -0.88
CA LEU A 614 38.45 25.62 -1.81
C LEU A 614 37.59 24.64 -2.63
N ALA A 615 36.65 23.96 -1.99
CA ALA A 615 35.68 23.08 -2.66
C ALA A 615 34.86 23.80 -3.74
N GLN A 616 34.46 25.06 -3.48
CA GLN A 616 33.75 25.89 -4.46
C GLN A 616 34.61 26.28 -5.68
N GLU A 617 35.94 26.29 -5.55
CA GLU A 617 36.89 26.54 -6.64
C GLU A 617 37.36 25.25 -7.34
N VAL A 618 37.30 24.11 -6.64
CA VAL A 618 37.53 22.75 -7.16
C VAL A 618 36.35 22.27 -8.00
N ALA A 619 35.12 22.58 -7.59
CA ALA A 619 33.88 22.26 -8.31
C ALA A 619 33.67 23.04 -9.63
N LEU A 620 34.70 23.74 -10.12
CA LEU A 620 34.72 24.48 -11.38
C LEU A 620 35.75 23.89 -12.37
N LEU A 621 36.28 22.69 -12.08
CA LEU A 621 37.31 21.96 -12.84
C LEU A 621 36.76 20.65 -13.43
#